data_AF-T1F183-F1
#
_entry.id   AF-T1F183-F1
#
_cell.length_a   1.000
_cell.length_b   1.000
_cell.length_c   1.000
_cell.angle_alpha   90.00
_cell.angle_beta   90.00
_cell.angle_gamma   90.00
#
_symmetry.space_group_name_H-M   'P 1'
#
loop_
_entity.id
_entity.type
_entity.pdbx_description
1 polymer ?
#
loop_
_entity_poly.entity_id
_entity_poly.type
_entity_poly.pdbx_seq_one_letter_code
_entity_poly.pdbx_strand_id
1 'polypeptide(L)'
;MSDVKDLLDSANLDIDSLCKNQLEKFNEGQKFTYIGNILLSLNTLKDLEVYSSEVAQNYFNTQAAHNLPAHIYATGYEIFTTLMKKGNNQTVIPYGISGSGKSVCCQLLVQSLAELTCKKTRSNDMFQKLSAVGSFMDMFLNAKTNLNVNSTRCAKLIQMFVSSSGICEGVFPNETLTLATIPAFFSFYMLDKSRLSQLQTNERNFHILYYMLAGLSDKERKLNLLDNPDKHKLVMLTDGSEIFKDPSYLKACKQKWGKFNDYLNLFGFIPEERGSVLAVLTGILHLKDLHFIHDHDIDGVGVSNEEILDTASHMLGLNVDVLAGYLLTFEITVKGSVDF
;
A
#
# COMPACT_ATOMS: atom_id res chain seq x y z
N MET A 1 -25.25 -28.51 -2.09
CA MET A 1 -26.07 -28.24 -3.31
C MET A 1 -25.24 -28.63 -4.54
N SER A 2 -25.71 -28.43 -5.78
CA SER A 2 -24.82 -28.46 -6.95
C SER A 2 -23.70 -27.41 -6.81
N ASP A 3 -22.55 -27.64 -7.46
CA ASP A 3 -21.42 -26.69 -7.49
C ASP A 3 -21.74 -25.48 -8.39
N VAL A 4 -22.66 -24.64 -7.91
CA VAL A 4 -23.16 -23.44 -8.57
C VAL A 4 -22.06 -22.38 -8.57
N LYS A 5 -21.45 -22.11 -9.73
CA LYS A 5 -20.32 -21.18 -9.87
C LYS A 5 -20.74 -19.72 -9.83
N ASP A 6 -21.82 -19.40 -10.56
CA ASP A 6 -22.50 -18.10 -10.52
C ASP A 6 -23.81 -18.27 -9.75
N LEU A 7 -24.01 -17.47 -8.71
CA LEU A 7 -25.20 -17.51 -7.88
C LEU A 7 -26.47 -17.14 -8.66
N LEU A 8 -26.36 -16.46 -9.81
CA LEU A 8 -27.48 -16.24 -10.72
C LEU A 8 -28.05 -17.53 -11.33
N ASP A 9 -27.28 -18.62 -11.38
CA ASP A 9 -27.76 -19.95 -11.80
C ASP A 9 -28.51 -20.70 -10.69
N SER A 10 -28.59 -20.14 -9.47
CA SER A 10 -29.31 -20.74 -8.35
C SER A 10 -30.83 -20.62 -8.51
N ALA A 11 -31.54 -21.74 -8.35
CA ALA A 11 -33.00 -21.77 -8.36
C ALA A 11 -33.64 -20.98 -7.19
N ASN A 12 -32.93 -20.83 -6.07
CA ASN A 12 -33.34 -20.03 -4.91
C ASN A 12 -32.30 -18.93 -4.63
N LEU A 13 -32.77 -17.69 -4.55
CA LEU A 13 -31.96 -16.48 -4.31
C LEU A 13 -32.27 -15.80 -2.97
N ASP A 14 -32.82 -16.56 -2.00
CA ASP A 14 -33.04 -16.05 -0.65
C ASP A 14 -31.71 -15.93 0.14
N ILE A 15 -31.70 -15.02 1.12
CA ILE A 15 -30.49 -14.65 1.87
C ILE A 15 -29.94 -15.85 2.68
N ASP A 16 -30.80 -16.71 3.22
CA ASP A 16 -30.39 -17.81 4.08
C ASP A 16 -29.75 -18.95 3.26
N SER A 17 -30.36 -19.32 2.13
CA SER A 17 -29.78 -20.25 1.15
C SER A 17 -28.45 -19.73 0.61
N LEU A 18 -28.37 -18.43 0.32
CA LEU A 18 -27.13 -17.78 -0.13
C LEU A 18 -26.03 -17.87 0.92
N CYS A 19 -26.31 -17.50 2.16
CA CYS A 19 -25.35 -17.56 3.27
C CYS A 19 -24.90 -19.00 3.53
N LYS A 20 -25.82 -19.96 3.51
CA LYS A 20 -25.52 -21.38 3.67
C LYS A 20 -24.62 -21.91 2.54
N ASN A 21 -24.93 -21.60 1.28
CA ASN A 21 -24.11 -22.01 0.13
C ASN A 21 -22.69 -21.44 0.22
N GLN A 22 -22.54 -20.16 0.58
CA GLN A 22 -21.23 -19.54 0.74
C GLN A 22 -20.45 -20.11 1.93
N LEU A 23 -21.13 -20.50 3.01
CA LEU A 23 -20.50 -21.17 4.16
C LEU A 23 -20.04 -22.60 3.81
N GLU A 24 -20.85 -23.38 3.09
CA GLU A 24 -20.48 -24.71 2.57
C GLU A 24 -19.21 -24.61 1.71
N LYS A 25 -19.22 -23.72 0.71
CA LYS A 25 -18.06 -23.42 -0.15
C LYS A 25 -16.81 -22.99 0.62
N PHE A 26 -16.96 -22.08 1.58
CA PHE A 26 -15.84 -21.59 2.38
C PHE A 26 -15.17 -22.72 3.19
N ASN A 27 -15.97 -23.64 3.73
CA ASN A 27 -15.47 -24.82 4.44
C ASN A 27 -14.75 -25.81 3.51
N GLU A 28 -15.16 -25.90 2.25
CA GLU A 28 -14.46 -26.64 1.18
C GLU A 28 -13.20 -25.90 0.64
N GLY A 29 -12.89 -24.71 1.16
CA GLY A 29 -11.77 -23.89 0.71
C GLY A 29 -12.05 -23.04 -0.54
N GLN A 30 -13.25 -23.11 -1.11
CA GLN A 30 -13.71 -22.22 -2.17
C GLN A 30 -14.06 -20.84 -1.57
N LYS A 31 -13.21 -19.84 -1.85
CA LYS A 31 -13.38 -18.46 -1.33
C LYS A 31 -14.02 -17.47 -2.30
N PHE A 32 -14.20 -17.88 -3.55
CA PHE A 32 -14.64 -17.05 -4.67
C PHE A 32 -15.94 -17.60 -5.24
N THR A 33 -16.91 -16.72 -5.49
CA THR A 33 -18.17 -17.07 -6.17
C THR A 33 -18.57 -15.92 -7.10
N TYR A 34 -19.12 -16.21 -8.27
CA TYR A 34 -19.68 -15.18 -9.15
C TYR A 34 -21.11 -14.81 -8.76
N ILE A 35 -21.47 -13.56 -9.04
CA ILE A 35 -22.82 -13.02 -9.01
C ILE A 35 -22.94 -12.15 -10.27
N GLY A 36 -23.07 -12.80 -11.43
CA GLY A 36 -22.86 -12.18 -12.73
C GLY A 36 -21.50 -11.49 -12.82
N ASN A 37 -21.52 -10.18 -13.08
CA ASN A 37 -20.29 -9.36 -13.21
C ASN A 37 -19.59 -9.05 -11.87
N ILE A 38 -20.12 -9.50 -10.73
CA ILE A 38 -19.53 -9.29 -9.41
C ILE A 38 -18.80 -10.56 -8.97
N LEU A 39 -17.54 -10.44 -8.53
CA LEU A 39 -16.82 -11.50 -7.83
C LEU A 39 -16.96 -11.31 -6.32
N LEU A 40 -17.71 -12.19 -5.66
CA LEU A 40 -17.72 -12.29 -4.21
C LEU A 40 -16.42 -13.00 -3.75
N SER A 41 -15.74 -12.41 -2.77
CA SER A 41 -14.49 -12.92 -2.20
C SER A 41 -14.55 -12.94 -0.69
N LEU A 42 -14.43 -14.13 -0.09
CA LEU A 42 -14.36 -14.33 1.35
C LEU A 42 -12.89 -14.42 1.81
N ASN A 43 -12.50 -13.58 2.77
CA ASN A 43 -11.12 -13.60 3.28
C ASN A 43 -10.90 -14.79 4.22
N THR A 44 -10.05 -15.74 3.83
CA THR A 44 -9.72 -16.93 4.62
C THR A 44 -8.74 -16.68 5.77
N LEU A 45 -8.13 -15.49 5.82
CA LEU A 45 -7.04 -15.12 6.77
C LEU A 45 -5.83 -16.08 6.74
N LYS A 46 -5.67 -16.83 5.64
CA LYS A 46 -4.59 -17.79 5.40
C LYS A 46 -3.93 -17.48 4.08
N ASP A 47 -2.61 -17.63 4.03
CA ASP A 47 -1.89 -17.72 2.75
C ASP A 47 -2.31 -19.01 2.03
N LEU A 48 -2.59 -18.90 0.73
CA LEU A 48 -3.11 -20.00 -0.09
C LEU A 48 -2.32 -20.09 -1.39
N GLU A 49 -1.93 -21.31 -1.77
CA GLU A 49 -1.12 -21.59 -2.96
C GLU A 49 -1.85 -21.31 -4.29
N VAL A 50 -3.17 -21.13 -4.26
CA VAL A 50 -4.03 -20.83 -5.42
C VAL A 50 -3.73 -19.49 -6.13
N TYR A 51 -2.77 -18.73 -5.62
CA TYR A 51 -2.30 -17.46 -6.18
C TYR A 51 -0.97 -17.58 -6.94
N SER A 52 -0.56 -18.77 -7.37
CA SER A 52 0.67 -18.94 -8.14
C SER A 52 0.54 -18.44 -9.59
N SER A 53 1.67 -18.06 -10.20
CA SER A 53 1.75 -17.74 -11.64
C SER A 53 1.31 -18.91 -12.53
N GLU A 54 1.49 -20.15 -12.08
CA GLU A 54 1.02 -21.33 -12.81
C GLU A 54 -0.51 -21.38 -12.86
N VAL A 55 -1.17 -21.13 -11.72
CA VAL A 55 -2.64 -21.00 -11.68
C VAL A 55 -3.10 -19.85 -12.57
N ALA A 56 -2.42 -18.69 -12.54
CA ALA A 56 -2.73 -17.57 -13.45
C ALA A 56 -2.64 -18.00 -14.93
N GLN A 57 -1.55 -18.65 -15.34
CA GLN A 57 -1.37 -19.14 -16.71
C GLN A 57 -2.44 -20.17 -17.12
N ASN A 58 -2.88 -21.04 -16.20
CA ASN A 58 -3.96 -21.99 -16.49
C ASN A 58 -5.29 -21.27 -16.81
N TYR A 59 -5.64 -20.21 -16.09
CA TYR A 59 -6.80 -19.36 -16.40
C TYR A 59 -6.65 -18.58 -17.73
N PHE A 60 -5.43 -18.31 -18.17
CA PHE A 60 -5.14 -17.50 -19.37
C PHE A 60 -4.95 -18.31 -20.66
N ASN A 61 -4.52 -19.56 -20.56
CA ASN A 61 -4.26 -20.42 -21.72
C ASN A 61 -5.50 -21.25 -22.14
N THR A 62 -6.51 -21.38 -21.29
CA THR A 62 -7.76 -22.04 -21.67
C THR A 62 -8.74 -21.07 -22.33
N GLN A 63 -9.13 -21.34 -23.58
CA GLN A 63 -10.31 -20.75 -24.21
C GLN A 63 -11.59 -20.94 -23.37
N ALA A 64 -11.56 -21.92 -22.46
CA ALA A 64 -12.60 -22.29 -21.53
C ALA A 64 -12.38 -21.73 -20.10
N ALA A 65 -11.92 -20.48 -19.94
CA ALA A 65 -11.80 -19.85 -18.62
C ALA A 65 -13.11 -19.87 -17.80
N HIS A 66 -14.27 -19.86 -18.48
CA HIS A 66 -15.61 -20.05 -17.91
C HIS A 66 -15.88 -21.48 -17.39
N ASN A 67 -15.15 -22.49 -17.87
CA ASN A 67 -15.24 -23.87 -17.37
C ASN A 67 -14.38 -24.11 -16.12
N LEU A 68 -13.48 -23.19 -15.76
CA LEU A 68 -12.73 -23.24 -14.51
C LEU A 68 -13.58 -22.74 -13.31
N PRO A 69 -13.15 -22.94 -12.05
CA PRO A 69 -13.81 -22.37 -10.88
C PRO A 69 -13.77 -20.83 -10.86
N ALA A 70 -14.60 -20.21 -10.02
CA ALA A 70 -14.57 -18.75 -9.86
C ALA A 70 -13.22 -18.28 -9.29
N HIS A 71 -12.60 -17.28 -9.92
CA HIS A 71 -11.28 -16.79 -9.49
C HIS A 71 -11.01 -15.33 -9.89
N ILE A 72 -10.17 -14.65 -9.11
CA ILE A 72 -9.70 -13.29 -9.44
C ILE A 72 -8.91 -13.25 -10.76
N TYR A 73 -8.25 -14.35 -11.15
CA TYR A 73 -7.52 -14.46 -12.43
C TYR A 73 -8.43 -14.63 -13.64
N ALA A 74 -9.52 -15.41 -13.53
CA ALA A 74 -10.58 -15.43 -14.55
C ALA A 74 -11.20 -14.03 -14.73
N THR A 75 -11.40 -13.29 -13.64
CA THR A 75 -11.87 -11.90 -13.68
C THR A 75 -10.87 -10.99 -14.39
N GLY A 76 -9.58 -11.13 -14.14
CA GLY A 76 -8.52 -10.42 -14.88
C GLY A 76 -8.48 -10.72 -16.37
N TYR A 77 -8.70 -11.99 -16.75
CA TYR A 77 -8.81 -12.41 -18.15
C TYR A 77 -10.05 -11.81 -18.85
N GLU A 78 -11.21 -11.80 -18.18
CA GLU A 78 -12.44 -11.22 -18.72
C GLU A 78 -12.31 -9.70 -18.90
N ILE A 79 -11.70 -9.00 -17.93
CA ILE A 79 -11.37 -7.57 -18.05
C ILE A 79 -10.46 -7.31 -19.26
N PHE A 80 -9.39 -8.09 -19.40
CA PHE A 80 -8.43 -7.93 -20.50
C PHE A 80 -9.08 -8.21 -21.86
N THR A 81 -9.80 -9.32 -22.00
CA THR A 81 -10.45 -9.68 -23.27
C THR A 81 -11.62 -8.75 -23.61
N THR A 82 -12.38 -8.26 -22.63
CA THR A 82 -13.42 -7.25 -22.86
C THR A 82 -12.82 -5.91 -23.29
N LEU A 83 -11.70 -5.46 -22.69
CA LEU A 83 -10.97 -4.27 -23.13
C LEU A 83 -10.53 -4.39 -24.59
N MET A 84 -9.88 -5.51 -24.96
CA MET A 84 -9.39 -5.73 -26.33
C MET A 84 -10.52 -5.88 -27.36
N LYS A 85 -11.61 -6.59 -27.02
CA LYS A 85 -12.74 -6.84 -27.95
C LYS A 85 -13.65 -5.64 -28.14
N LYS A 86 -13.90 -4.84 -27.08
CA LYS A 86 -14.87 -3.74 -27.11
C LYS A 86 -14.24 -2.35 -27.22
N GLY A 87 -12.92 -2.23 -27.03
CA GLY A 87 -12.19 -0.95 -27.06
C GLY A 87 -12.52 0.02 -25.93
N ASN A 88 -13.35 -0.39 -24.96
CA ASN A 88 -13.82 0.46 -23.87
C ASN A 88 -12.98 0.27 -22.60
N ASN A 89 -12.63 1.36 -21.92
CA ASN A 89 -11.93 1.34 -20.63
C ASN A 89 -12.70 0.51 -19.59
N GLN A 90 -11.99 -0.31 -18.84
CA GLN A 90 -12.54 -1.17 -17.77
C GLN A 90 -12.18 -0.62 -16.40
N THR A 91 -13.09 -0.71 -15.44
CA THR A 91 -12.90 -0.21 -14.06
C THR A 91 -13.32 -1.29 -13.07
N VAL A 92 -12.48 -1.54 -12.06
CA VAL A 92 -12.77 -2.45 -10.95
C VAL A 92 -12.79 -1.66 -9.64
N ILE A 93 -13.89 -1.77 -8.90
CA ILE A 93 -14.07 -1.10 -7.61
C ILE A 93 -14.08 -2.17 -6.50
N PRO A 94 -13.01 -2.30 -5.69
CA PRO A 94 -12.99 -3.24 -4.58
C PRO A 94 -13.88 -2.72 -3.44
N TYR A 95 -14.93 -3.48 -3.10
CA TYR A 95 -15.87 -3.12 -2.04
C TYR A 95 -15.74 -4.03 -0.79
N GLY A 96 -16.20 -3.55 0.37
CA GLY A 96 -16.25 -4.29 1.63
C GLY A 96 -15.56 -3.60 2.82
N ILE A 97 -15.76 -4.15 4.02
CA ILE A 97 -15.27 -3.60 5.30
C ILE A 97 -13.74 -3.66 5.46
N SER A 98 -13.18 -2.99 6.48
CA SER A 98 -11.75 -3.14 6.81
C SER A 98 -11.42 -4.62 7.08
N GLY A 99 -10.25 -5.08 6.62
CA GLY A 99 -9.84 -6.49 6.73
C GLY A 99 -10.46 -7.45 5.69
N SER A 100 -11.40 -7.04 4.85
CA SER A 100 -12.08 -7.92 3.87
C SER A 100 -11.20 -8.42 2.69
N GLY A 101 -9.90 -8.12 2.66
CA GLY A 101 -8.99 -8.59 1.60
C GLY A 101 -8.90 -7.70 0.35
N LYS A 102 -9.60 -6.55 0.28
CA LYS A 102 -9.60 -5.61 -0.87
C LYS A 102 -8.21 -5.37 -1.48
N SER A 103 -7.26 -4.89 -0.69
CA SER A 103 -5.92 -4.51 -1.18
C SER A 103 -5.18 -5.70 -1.80
N VAL A 104 -5.32 -6.88 -1.20
CA VAL A 104 -4.73 -8.15 -1.71
C VAL A 104 -5.38 -8.55 -3.04
N CYS A 105 -6.71 -8.47 -3.14
CA CYS A 105 -7.42 -8.78 -4.38
C CYS A 105 -7.02 -7.84 -5.54
N CYS A 106 -6.83 -6.55 -5.25
CA CYS A 106 -6.32 -5.59 -6.23
C CYS A 106 -4.86 -5.87 -6.64
N GLN A 107 -3.99 -6.22 -5.68
CA GLN A 107 -2.59 -6.58 -5.98
C GLN A 107 -2.53 -7.84 -6.86
N LEU A 108 -3.32 -8.87 -6.55
CA LEU A 108 -3.44 -10.09 -7.36
C LEU A 108 -3.97 -9.80 -8.77
N LEU A 109 -4.95 -8.90 -8.90
CA LEU A 109 -5.47 -8.49 -10.20
C LEU A 109 -4.40 -7.76 -11.04
N VAL A 110 -3.68 -6.81 -10.45
CA VAL A 110 -2.55 -6.08 -11.10
C VAL A 110 -1.44 -7.05 -11.51
N GLN A 111 -1.06 -7.99 -10.65
CA GLN A 111 -0.07 -9.04 -10.96
C GLN A 111 -0.54 -9.93 -12.11
N SER A 112 -1.80 -10.35 -12.12
CA SER A 112 -2.36 -11.21 -13.15
C SER A 112 -2.42 -10.53 -14.53
N LEU A 113 -2.78 -9.23 -14.56
CA LEU A 113 -2.75 -8.41 -15.78
C LEU A 113 -1.31 -8.17 -16.25
N ALA A 114 -0.37 -7.93 -15.33
CA ALA A 114 1.05 -7.79 -15.68
C ALA A 114 1.67 -9.11 -16.18
N GLU A 115 1.22 -10.27 -15.69
CA GLU A 115 1.66 -11.58 -16.21
C GLU A 115 1.17 -11.80 -17.66
N LEU A 116 -0.05 -11.39 -17.99
CA LEU A 116 -0.57 -11.40 -19.36
C LEU A 116 0.26 -10.54 -20.32
N THR A 117 0.58 -9.29 -19.95
CA THR A 117 1.11 -8.30 -20.89
C THR A 117 2.63 -8.11 -20.87
N CYS A 118 3.30 -8.35 -19.74
CA CYS A 118 4.73 -8.07 -19.57
C CYS A 118 5.61 -9.33 -19.68
N LYS A 119 5.09 -10.50 -19.28
CA LYS A 119 5.92 -11.73 -19.16
C LYS A 119 6.26 -12.36 -20.51
N LYS A 120 5.36 -12.28 -21.49
CA LYS A 120 5.56 -12.77 -22.87
C LYS A 120 6.48 -11.87 -23.72
N THR A 121 6.72 -10.62 -23.32
CA THR A 121 7.36 -9.57 -24.16
C THR A 121 8.83 -9.29 -23.79
N ARG A 122 9.53 -10.24 -23.17
CA ARG A 122 10.92 -10.09 -22.62
C ARG A 122 11.10 -8.99 -21.55
N SER A 123 10.07 -8.23 -21.19
CA SER A 123 10.10 -7.12 -20.23
C SER A 123 9.99 -7.57 -18.76
N ASN A 124 10.83 -8.55 -18.36
CA ASN A 124 10.82 -9.15 -17.01
C ASN A 124 11.00 -8.11 -15.88
N ASP A 125 11.83 -7.09 -16.10
CA ASP A 125 12.05 -5.98 -15.16
C ASP A 125 10.75 -5.23 -14.81
N MET A 126 9.95 -4.87 -15.82
CA MET A 126 8.68 -4.17 -15.61
C MET A 126 7.65 -5.05 -14.90
N PHE A 127 7.60 -6.36 -15.20
CA PHE A 127 6.76 -7.31 -14.46
C PHE A 127 7.13 -7.35 -12.97
N GLN A 128 8.43 -7.39 -12.65
CA GLN A 128 8.91 -7.39 -11.25
C GLN A 128 8.56 -6.08 -10.55
N LYS A 129 8.80 -4.93 -11.18
CA LYS A 129 8.45 -3.61 -10.66
C LYS A 129 6.95 -3.46 -10.39
N LEU A 130 6.09 -3.85 -11.33
CA LEU A 130 4.62 -3.82 -11.15
C LEU A 130 4.14 -4.79 -10.06
N SER A 131 4.77 -5.96 -9.94
CA SER A 131 4.45 -6.93 -8.88
C SER A 131 4.88 -6.46 -7.49
N ALA A 132 5.96 -5.67 -7.42
CA ALA A 132 6.54 -5.16 -6.18
C ALA A 132 5.92 -3.84 -5.69
N VAL A 133 5.48 -2.94 -6.60
CA VAL A 133 5.12 -1.56 -6.24
C VAL A 133 3.94 -1.49 -5.28
N GLY A 134 2.97 -2.41 -5.38
CA GLY A 134 1.88 -2.52 -4.40
C GLY A 134 2.39 -2.74 -2.98
N SER A 135 3.29 -3.73 -2.81
CA SER A 135 3.89 -4.08 -1.52
C SER A 135 4.84 -3.00 -0.99
N PHE A 136 5.59 -2.32 -1.85
CA PHE A 136 6.45 -1.19 -1.51
C PHE A 136 5.64 0.01 -1.00
N MET A 137 4.60 0.40 -1.73
CA MET A 137 3.72 1.51 -1.35
C MET A 137 2.91 1.21 -0.09
N ASP A 138 2.55 -0.05 0.16
CA ASP A 138 1.93 -0.48 1.42
C ASP A 138 2.82 -0.22 2.65
N MET A 139 4.15 -0.19 2.53
CA MET A 139 5.05 0.07 3.66
C MET A 139 4.89 1.51 4.20
N PHE A 140 4.69 2.48 3.29
CA PHE A 140 4.41 3.87 3.64
C PHE A 140 2.95 4.13 4.01
N LEU A 141 2.00 3.45 3.35
CA LEU A 141 0.59 3.84 3.34
C LEU A 141 -0.29 3.00 4.27
N ASN A 142 0.23 1.92 4.86
CA ASN A 142 -0.50 1.07 5.78
C ASN A 142 -0.05 1.26 7.24
N ALA A 143 -0.97 0.95 8.15
CA ALA A 143 -0.74 1.00 9.60
C ALA A 143 -1.60 -0.05 10.34
N LYS A 144 -1.23 -0.35 11.60
CA LYS A 144 -2.08 -1.14 12.50
C LYS A 144 -3.22 -0.26 13.02
N THR A 145 -4.43 -0.79 12.87
CA THR A 145 -5.68 -0.30 13.44
C THR A 145 -6.26 -1.32 14.41
N ASN A 146 -7.35 -0.96 15.09
CA ASN A 146 -8.07 -1.90 15.96
C ASN A 146 -8.70 -3.09 15.20
N LEU A 147 -9.09 -2.91 13.93
CA LEU A 147 -9.74 -3.95 13.11
C LEU A 147 -8.78 -4.72 12.20
N ASN A 148 -7.66 -4.12 11.82
CA ASN A 148 -6.73 -4.70 10.85
C ASN A 148 -5.28 -4.27 11.16
N VAL A 149 -4.37 -5.24 11.27
CA VAL A 149 -2.95 -5.04 11.57
C VAL A 149 -2.14 -4.41 10.44
N ASN A 150 -2.64 -4.47 9.20
CA ASN A 150 -2.04 -3.91 7.99
C ASN A 150 -3.15 -3.18 7.19
N SER A 151 -3.71 -2.13 7.77
CA SER A 151 -4.80 -1.36 7.17
C SER A 151 -4.25 -0.29 6.25
N THR A 152 -4.67 -0.28 4.99
CA THR A 152 -4.38 0.83 4.07
C THR A 152 -5.08 2.11 4.55
N ARG A 153 -4.32 3.20 4.69
CA ARG A 153 -4.76 4.50 5.23
C ARG A 153 -4.74 5.62 4.18
N CYS A 154 -4.88 5.26 2.91
CA CYS A 154 -5.21 6.19 1.81
C CYS A 154 -6.11 5.47 0.80
N ALA A 155 -6.83 6.24 -0.02
CA ALA A 155 -7.39 5.71 -1.25
C ALA A 155 -6.29 5.59 -2.31
N LYS A 156 -6.34 4.52 -3.12
CA LYS A 156 -5.39 4.23 -4.20
C LYS A 156 -6.16 4.08 -5.50
N LEU A 157 -5.79 4.88 -6.51
CA LEU A 157 -6.21 4.67 -7.89
C LEU A 157 -5.01 4.10 -8.66
N ILE A 158 -5.19 2.93 -9.27
CA ILE A 158 -4.18 2.28 -10.10
C ILE A 158 -4.72 2.29 -11.53
N GLN A 159 -4.03 2.97 -12.44
CA GLN A 159 -4.39 3.01 -13.85
C GLN A 159 -3.35 2.22 -14.63
N MET A 160 -3.77 1.14 -15.28
CA MET A 160 -2.93 0.35 -16.19
C MET A 160 -3.39 0.60 -17.62
N PHE A 161 -2.43 0.73 -18.53
CA PHE A 161 -2.68 0.98 -19.95
C PHE A 161 -2.15 -0.19 -20.80
N VAL A 162 -2.77 -0.43 -21.95
CA VAL A 162 -2.50 -1.58 -22.82
C VAL A 162 -2.46 -1.08 -24.27
N SER A 163 -1.43 -1.47 -25.05
CA SER A 163 -1.33 -1.02 -26.44
C SER A 163 -2.27 -1.80 -27.35
N SER A 164 -2.96 -1.09 -28.25
CA SER A 164 -3.68 -1.70 -29.37
C SER A 164 -2.74 -2.27 -30.44
N SER A 165 -1.51 -1.76 -30.54
CA SER A 165 -0.45 -2.42 -31.32
C SER A 165 0.06 -3.63 -30.52
N GLY A 166 -0.62 -4.80 -30.52
CA GLY A 166 -0.35 -5.74 -29.41
C GLY A 166 -0.64 -7.26 -29.34
N ILE A 167 0.42 -8.12 -29.36
CA ILE A 167 0.58 -9.60 -29.05
C ILE A 167 -0.14 -10.04 -27.80
N CYS A 168 -0.98 -11.05 -27.96
CA CYS A 168 -0.98 -12.18 -27.02
C CYS A 168 -1.21 -13.43 -27.85
N GLU A 169 -0.15 -14.13 -28.26
CA GLU A 169 -0.31 -15.48 -28.80
C GLU A 169 -1.03 -16.34 -27.76
N GLY A 170 -2.14 -16.96 -28.18
CA GLY A 170 -2.99 -17.82 -27.36
C GLY A 170 -4.31 -17.23 -26.86
N VAL A 171 -4.53 -15.91 -26.92
CA VAL A 171 -5.82 -15.30 -26.48
C VAL A 171 -6.87 -15.29 -27.60
N PHE A 172 -6.43 -15.14 -28.85
CA PHE A 172 -7.26 -15.25 -30.05
C PHE A 172 -6.62 -16.27 -30.99
N PRO A 173 -7.37 -17.29 -31.47
CA PRO A 173 -6.85 -18.18 -32.50
C PRO A 173 -6.63 -17.39 -33.79
N ASN A 174 -5.43 -17.51 -34.37
CA ASN A 174 -4.99 -16.92 -35.64
C ASN A 174 -4.65 -15.40 -35.67
N GLU A 175 -4.51 -14.72 -34.52
CA GLU A 175 -4.14 -13.28 -34.51
C GLU A 175 -2.81 -12.95 -33.79
N THR A 176 -1.86 -12.36 -34.55
CA THR A 176 -0.52 -11.90 -34.11
C THR A 176 -0.21 -10.42 -34.48
N LEU A 177 -1.00 -9.43 -34.10
CA LEU A 177 -0.72 -8.57 -32.92
C LEU A 177 0.79 -8.36 -32.45
N THR A 178 1.23 -7.17 -31.92
CA THR A 178 2.67 -6.80 -31.52
C THR A 178 2.97 -6.08 -30.11
N LEU A 179 2.86 -6.67 -28.88
CA LEU A 179 2.45 -5.96 -27.59
C LEU A 179 3.48 -5.22 -26.74
N ALA A 180 2.91 -4.26 -26.00
CA ALA A 180 3.44 -3.67 -24.77
C ALA A 180 2.31 -3.12 -23.85
N THR A 181 2.39 -3.41 -22.56
CA THR A 181 2.09 -2.47 -21.47
C THR A 181 3.42 -1.71 -21.29
N ILE A 182 3.60 -0.38 -21.34
CA ILE A 182 2.84 0.85 -21.02
C ILE A 182 2.72 1.10 -19.50
N PRO A 183 3.24 2.23 -18.99
CA PRO A 183 3.33 2.48 -17.54
C PRO A 183 2.00 2.37 -16.80
N ALA A 184 2.07 1.84 -15.56
CA ALA A 184 0.99 1.93 -14.60
C ALA A 184 1.17 3.18 -13.72
N PHE A 185 0.09 3.94 -13.54
CA PHE A 185 0.08 5.16 -12.73
C PHE A 185 -0.61 4.87 -11.40
N PHE A 186 0.04 5.31 -10.31
CA PHE A 186 -0.44 5.15 -8.94
C PHE A 186 -0.74 6.53 -8.36
N SER A 187 -2.02 6.83 -8.17
CA SER A 187 -2.48 8.08 -7.56
C SER A 187 -3.02 7.81 -6.16
N PHE A 188 -2.57 8.61 -5.20
CA PHE A 188 -2.89 8.46 -3.78
C PHE A 188 -3.75 9.63 -3.30
N TYR A 189 -4.88 9.33 -2.68
CA TYR A 189 -5.84 10.33 -2.21
C TYR A 189 -6.19 10.10 -0.74
N MET A 190 -6.56 11.17 -0.03
CA MET A 190 -7.05 11.10 1.36
C MET A 190 -6.13 10.27 2.27
N LEU A 191 -4.81 10.53 2.21
CA LEU A 191 -3.88 9.98 3.19
C LEU A 191 -4.28 10.46 4.58
N ASP A 192 -4.42 9.53 5.52
CA ASP A 192 -4.75 9.78 6.92
C ASP A 192 -3.59 10.45 7.66
N LYS A 193 -3.31 11.72 7.34
CA LYS A 193 -2.25 12.52 7.98
C LYS A 193 -2.54 12.78 9.46
N SER A 194 -3.81 12.66 9.88
CA SER A 194 -4.25 12.90 11.26
C SER A 194 -3.49 12.04 12.28
N ARG A 195 -3.08 10.83 11.88
CA ARG A 195 -2.33 9.91 12.74
C ARG A 195 -0.89 10.28 13.04
N LEU A 196 -0.36 11.34 12.41
CA LEU A 196 0.89 11.98 12.83
C LEU A 196 0.66 12.96 14.00
N SER A 197 -0.54 13.55 14.12
CA SER A 197 -0.90 14.39 15.26
C SER A 197 -1.46 13.58 16.43
N GLN A 198 -2.42 12.69 16.19
CA GLN A 198 -3.18 11.96 17.22
C GLN A 198 -3.42 10.49 16.81
N LEU A 199 -3.13 9.54 17.70
CA LEU A 199 -3.43 8.12 17.51
C LEU A 199 -4.57 7.68 18.43
N GLN A 200 -5.44 6.78 17.95
CA GLN A 200 -6.40 6.10 18.81
C GLN A 200 -5.70 4.99 19.62
N THR A 201 -6.27 4.67 20.78
CA THR A 201 -5.79 3.59 21.65
C THR A 201 -5.62 2.28 20.87
N ASN A 202 -4.48 1.61 21.08
CA ASN A 202 -4.05 0.37 20.43
C ASN A 202 -3.78 0.44 18.91
N GLU A 203 -3.87 1.63 18.29
CA GLU A 203 -3.34 1.85 16.94
C GLU A 203 -1.82 2.10 16.96
N ARG A 204 -1.20 1.99 15.78
CA ARG A 204 0.21 2.35 15.54
C ARG A 204 0.30 3.30 14.38
N ASN A 205 1.42 4.01 14.24
CA ASN A 205 1.67 4.88 13.11
C ASN A 205 1.94 4.12 11.80
N PHE A 206 2.30 4.82 10.71
CA PHE A 206 2.68 4.20 9.44
C PHE A 206 3.85 3.21 9.60
N HIS A 207 3.74 2.05 8.96
CA HIS A 207 4.66 0.93 9.20
C HIS A 207 6.13 1.24 8.89
N ILE A 208 6.40 2.08 7.88
CA ILE A 208 7.75 2.48 7.48
C ILE A 208 8.58 3.06 8.64
N LEU A 209 7.97 3.82 9.56
CA LEU A 209 8.65 4.41 10.71
C LEU A 209 9.22 3.32 11.65
N TYR A 210 8.41 2.29 11.91
CA TYR A 210 8.82 1.14 12.72
C TYR A 210 9.87 0.28 12.02
N TYR A 211 9.75 0.10 10.70
CA TYR A 211 10.73 -0.65 9.91
C TYR A 211 12.09 0.05 9.90
N MET A 212 12.10 1.36 9.66
CA MET A 212 13.31 2.19 9.68
C MET A 212 14.01 2.13 11.04
N LEU A 213 13.33 2.48 12.13
CA LEU A 213 13.92 2.51 13.47
C LEU A 213 14.41 1.13 13.94
N ALA A 214 13.71 0.05 13.56
CA ALA A 214 14.20 -1.31 13.81
C ALA A 214 15.44 -1.67 12.96
N GLY A 215 15.46 -1.23 11.71
CA GLY A 215 16.35 -1.71 10.65
C GLY A 215 17.66 -0.93 10.45
N LEU A 216 17.71 0.34 10.82
CA LEU A 216 18.95 1.14 10.80
C LEU A 216 20.02 0.51 11.71
N SER A 217 21.28 0.57 11.28
CA SER A 217 22.44 0.19 12.08
C SER A 217 22.68 1.16 13.23
N ASP A 218 23.42 0.73 14.26
CA ASP A 218 23.73 1.58 15.42
C ASP A 218 24.55 2.83 15.04
N LYS A 219 25.35 2.75 13.96
CA LYS A 219 26.08 3.90 13.41
C LYS A 219 25.12 4.91 12.77
N GLU A 220 24.17 4.43 11.96
CA GLU A 220 23.17 5.30 11.33
C GLU A 220 22.27 5.95 12.37
N ARG A 221 21.83 5.20 13.41
CA ARG A 221 21.03 5.75 14.51
C ARG A 221 21.75 6.91 15.19
N LYS A 222 23.01 6.70 15.59
CA LYS A 222 23.85 7.74 16.23
C LYS A 222 24.01 8.98 15.36
N LEU A 223 24.26 8.79 14.07
CA LEU A 223 24.41 9.89 13.11
C LEU A 223 23.11 10.70 12.92
N ASN A 224 21.94 10.11 13.21
CA ASN A 224 20.62 10.70 13.00
C ASN A 224 19.90 11.05 14.32
N LEU A 225 20.56 10.93 15.49
CA LEU A 225 19.96 11.05 16.83
C LEU A 225 18.76 10.10 17.10
N LEU A 226 18.84 8.88 16.58
CA LEU A 226 17.81 7.82 16.71
C LEU A 226 18.23 6.66 17.64
N ASP A 227 19.14 6.92 18.60
CA ASP A 227 19.68 5.90 19.53
C ASP A 227 18.62 5.19 20.37
N ASN A 228 17.48 5.84 20.63
CA ASN A 228 16.40 5.31 21.47
C ASN A 228 15.08 5.18 20.67
N PRO A 229 14.94 4.19 19.77
CA PRO A 229 13.77 3.98 18.94
C PRO A 229 12.40 4.16 19.61
N ASP A 230 12.19 3.58 20.80
CA ASP A 230 10.90 3.62 21.50
C ASP A 230 10.57 4.99 22.12
N LYS A 231 11.51 5.94 22.20
CA LYS A 231 11.29 7.27 22.78
C LYS A 231 10.67 8.27 21.78
N HIS A 232 10.75 8.01 20.47
CA HIS A 232 10.17 8.89 19.45
C HIS A 232 8.64 8.86 19.52
N LYS A 233 8.01 10.03 19.68
CA LYS A 233 6.57 10.19 19.96
C LYS A 233 5.66 9.62 18.88
N LEU A 234 6.14 9.49 17.62
CA LEU A 234 5.35 8.87 16.55
C LEU A 234 5.26 7.34 16.67
N VAL A 235 6.19 6.66 17.34
CA VAL A 235 6.18 5.18 17.47
C VAL A 235 5.84 4.67 18.86
N MET A 236 5.93 5.53 19.88
CA MET A 236 5.47 5.28 21.24
C MET A 236 4.05 4.71 21.27
N LEU A 237 3.83 3.65 22.04
CA LEU A 237 2.53 3.01 22.18
C LEU A 237 1.67 3.70 23.24
N THR A 238 0.34 3.67 23.04
CA THR A 238 -0.63 4.34 23.93
C THR A 238 -0.70 3.76 25.34
N ASP A 239 -0.15 2.57 25.56
CA ASP A 239 0.00 1.91 26.86
C ASP A 239 1.38 2.14 27.51
N GLY A 240 2.26 2.91 26.86
CA GLY A 240 3.63 3.17 27.32
C GLY A 240 4.59 1.99 27.13
N SER A 241 4.18 0.90 26.47
CA SER A 241 5.06 -0.24 26.22
C SER A 241 6.07 0.03 25.11
N GLU A 242 7.29 -0.46 25.29
CA GLU A 242 8.37 -0.38 24.31
C GLU A 242 8.19 -1.49 23.26
N ILE A 243 7.78 -1.11 22.05
CA ILE A 243 7.44 -2.03 20.97
C ILE A 243 8.65 -2.83 20.47
N PHE A 244 9.86 -2.29 20.56
CA PHE A 244 11.07 -2.97 20.09
C PHE A 244 11.71 -3.89 21.13
N LYS A 245 11.18 -3.93 22.38
CA LYS A 245 11.56 -4.96 23.37
C LYS A 245 11.06 -6.37 23.00
N ASP A 246 10.02 -6.51 22.18
CA ASP A 246 9.61 -7.79 21.62
C ASP A 246 10.62 -8.24 20.54
N PRO A 247 11.43 -9.31 20.79
CA PRO A 247 12.44 -9.75 19.83
C PRO A 247 11.85 -10.27 18.52
N SER A 248 10.62 -10.79 18.56
CA SER A 248 9.92 -11.31 17.38
C SER A 248 9.47 -10.16 16.47
N TYR A 249 8.89 -9.11 17.05
CA TYR A 249 8.49 -7.91 16.31
C TYR A 249 9.69 -7.11 15.80
N LEU A 250 10.74 -6.95 16.61
CA LEU A 250 12.00 -6.32 16.18
C LEU A 250 12.62 -7.06 14.99
N LYS A 251 12.68 -8.39 15.04
CA LYS A 251 13.18 -9.23 13.92
C LYS A 251 12.32 -9.07 12.67
N ALA A 252 11.00 -9.08 12.81
CA ALA A 252 10.08 -8.87 11.68
C ALA A 252 10.24 -7.48 11.04
N CYS A 253 10.40 -6.42 11.84
CA CYS A 253 10.63 -5.06 11.34
C CYS A 253 11.99 -4.93 10.64
N LYS A 254 13.06 -5.53 11.18
CA LYS A 254 14.38 -5.61 10.49
C LYS A 254 14.28 -6.30 9.14
N GLN A 255 13.54 -7.41 9.03
CA GLN A 255 13.32 -8.10 7.75
C GLN A 255 12.51 -7.25 6.76
N LYS A 256 11.51 -6.49 7.24
CA LYS A 256 10.75 -5.55 6.41
C LYS A 256 11.63 -4.40 5.93
N TRP A 257 12.54 -3.87 6.76
CA TRP A 257 13.51 -2.86 6.32
C TRP A 257 14.49 -3.40 5.28
N GLY A 258 14.97 -4.64 5.40
CA GLY A 258 15.74 -5.32 4.36
C GLY A 258 14.99 -5.32 3.02
N LYS A 259 13.75 -5.83 3.02
CA LYS A 259 12.89 -5.84 1.83
C LYS A 259 12.58 -4.45 1.26
N PHE A 260 12.49 -3.43 2.11
CA PHE A 260 12.31 -2.05 1.66
C PHE A 260 13.53 -1.56 0.86
N ASN A 261 14.75 -1.86 1.33
CA ASN A 261 15.98 -1.57 0.59
C ASN A 261 16.09 -2.40 -0.71
N ASP A 262 15.65 -3.67 -0.70
CA ASP A 262 15.56 -4.49 -1.91
C ASP A 262 14.61 -3.87 -2.94
N TYR A 263 13.49 -3.29 -2.51
CA TYR A 263 12.59 -2.55 -3.39
C TYR A 263 13.22 -1.25 -3.93
N LEU A 264 13.94 -0.48 -3.11
CA LEU A 264 14.68 0.70 -3.59
C LEU A 264 15.72 0.32 -4.66
N ASN A 265 16.42 -0.81 -4.50
CA ASN A 265 17.29 -1.38 -5.54
C ASN A 265 16.48 -1.72 -6.82
N LEU A 266 15.36 -2.44 -6.69
CA LEU A 266 14.53 -2.86 -7.82
C LEU A 266 13.95 -1.67 -8.60
N PHE A 267 13.54 -0.60 -7.93
CA PHE A 267 13.03 0.62 -8.58
C PHE A 267 14.14 1.52 -9.13
N GLY A 268 15.42 1.21 -8.88
CA GLY A 268 16.57 1.92 -9.43
C GLY A 268 16.96 3.19 -8.66
N PHE A 269 16.54 3.34 -7.40
CA PHE A 269 16.90 4.51 -6.58
C PHE A 269 18.43 4.58 -6.40
N ILE A 270 19.03 5.74 -6.68
CA ILE A 270 20.46 5.99 -6.44
C ILE A 270 20.74 6.26 -4.94
N PRO A 271 21.98 6.08 -4.44
CA PRO A 271 22.30 6.24 -3.02
C PRO A 271 21.82 7.56 -2.40
N GLU A 272 21.89 8.65 -3.17
CA GLU A 272 21.49 10.00 -2.80
C GLU A 272 19.98 10.07 -2.55
N GLU A 273 19.16 9.49 -3.43
CA GLU A 273 17.70 9.42 -3.27
C GLU A 273 17.29 8.56 -2.07
N ARG A 274 18.02 7.47 -1.80
CA ARG A 274 17.79 6.65 -0.60
C ARG A 274 18.12 7.42 0.67
N GLY A 275 19.20 8.19 0.64
CA GLY A 275 19.56 9.17 1.68
C GLY A 275 18.44 10.19 1.89
N SER A 276 17.88 10.75 0.82
CA SER A 276 16.74 11.69 0.90
C SER A 276 15.48 11.06 1.50
N VAL A 277 15.16 9.80 1.15
CA VAL A 277 14.03 9.07 1.76
C VAL A 277 14.23 8.87 3.25
N LEU A 278 15.44 8.48 3.68
CA LEU A 278 15.80 8.38 5.10
C LEU A 278 15.69 9.74 5.79
N ALA A 279 16.27 10.78 5.21
CA ALA A 279 16.28 12.13 5.79
C ALA A 279 14.87 12.70 5.99
N VAL A 280 13.97 12.53 5.00
CA VAL A 280 12.55 12.92 5.15
C VAL A 280 11.85 12.16 6.27
N LEU A 281 12.07 10.85 6.40
CA LEU A 281 11.46 10.05 7.48
C LEU A 281 12.01 10.43 8.87
N THR A 282 13.32 10.67 8.97
CA THR A 282 14.00 11.14 10.20
C THR A 282 13.53 12.55 10.59
N GLY A 283 13.42 13.46 9.62
CA GLY A 283 12.90 14.82 9.85
C GLY A 283 11.45 14.83 10.36
N ILE A 284 10.59 13.96 9.81
CA ILE A 284 9.20 13.80 10.29
C ILE A 284 9.14 13.27 11.73
N LEU A 285 10.06 12.39 12.15
CA LEU A 285 10.18 11.94 13.54
C LEU A 285 10.57 13.12 14.46
N HIS A 286 11.70 13.77 14.16
CA HIS A 286 12.24 14.85 15.00
C HIS A 286 11.31 16.06 15.11
N LEU A 287 10.60 16.43 14.04
CA LEU A 287 9.55 17.46 14.08
C LEU A 287 8.45 17.15 15.11
N LYS A 288 8.10 15.87 15.32
CA LYS A 288 7.15 15.48 16.37
C LYS A 288 7.79 15.54 17.76
N ASP A 289 9.09 15.25 17.85
CA ASP A 289 9.81 15.14 19.11
C ASP A 289 10.19 16.50 19.74
N LEU A 290 10.12 17.60 18.97
CA LEU A 290 10.18 18.98 19.48
C LEU A 290 9.32 19.20 20.75
N HIS A 291 9.90 19.91 21.73
CA HIS A 291 9.26 20.26 22.98
C HIS A 291 9.11 21.78 23.06
N PHE A 292 7.89 22.23 22.83
CA PHE A 292 7.52 23.63 22.90
C PHE A 292 7.29 24.03 24.36
N ILE A 293 7.88 25.15 24.76
CA ILE A 293 7.81 25.73 26.12
C ILE A 293 7.33 27.18 26.04
N HIS A 294 6.82 27.71 27.15
CA HIS A 294 6.59 29.14 27.27
C HIS A 294 7.93 29.86 27.40
N ASP A 295 8.16 30.86 26.57
CA ASP A 295 9.28 31.78 26.71
C ASP A 295 8.79 33.00 27.51
N HIS A 296 9.39 33.24 28.68
CA HIS A 296 8.99 34.32 29.57
C HIS A 296 9.64 35.68 29.22
N ASP A 297 10.71 35.68 28.42
CA ASP A 297 11.43 36.91 28.06
C ASP A 297 10.74 37.66 26.91
N ILE A 298 10.07 36.92 26.01
CA ILE A 298 9.30 37.46 24.87
C ILE A 298 7.78 37.27 24.98
N ASP A 299 7.28 36.74 26.10
CA ASP A 299 5.87 36.37 26.33
C ASP A 299 5.29 35.49 25.20
N GLY A 300 6.01 34.43 24.85
CA GLY A 300 5.80 33.66 23.63
C GLY A 300 6.05 32.16 23.78
N VAL A 301 6.34 31.50 22.65
CA VAL A 301 6.67 30.06 22.60
C VAL A 301 8.10 29.90 22.13
N GLY A 302 8.87 29.05 22.81
CA GLY A 302 10.22 28.61 22.44
C GLY A 302 10.32 27.10 22.28
N VAL A 303 11.48 26.60 21.84
CA VAL A 303 11.79 25.16 21.76
C VAL A 303 12.87 24.82 22.79
N SER A 304 12.62 23.89 23.70
CA SER A 304 13.61 23.54 24.76
C SER A 304 14.70 22.56 24.31
N ASN A 305 14.54 21.94 23.13
CA ASN A 305 15.40 20.89 22.60
C ASN A 305 15.91 21.27 21.20
N GLU A 306 16.65 22.38 21.14
CA GLU A 306 17.21 22.96 19.91
C GLU A 306 18.03 21.98 19.05
N GLU A 307 18.74 21.02 19.65
CA GLU A 307 19.47 19.95 18.93
C GLU A 307 18.55 19.12 18.01
N ILE A 308 17.30 18.87 18.45
CA ILE A 308 16.30 18.14 17.67
C ILE A 308 15.71 19.04 16.57
N LEU A 309 15.64 20.36 16.80
CA LEU A 309 15.23 21.34 15.79
C LEU A 309 16.29 21.51 14.70
N ASP A 310 17.57 21.62 15.05
CA ASP A 310 18.68 21.66 14.10
C ASP A 310 18.74 20.36 13.28
N THR A 311 18.64 19.20 13.95
CA THR A 311 18.63 17.90 13.26
C THR A 311 17.42 17.76 12.32
N ALA A 312 16.22 18.17 12.74
CA ALA A 312 15.04 18.19 11.87
C ALA A 312 15.24 19.11 10.66
N SER A 313 15.82 20.30 10.87
CA SER A 313 16.11 21.29 9.82
C SER A 313 17.10 20.74 8.80
N HIS A 314 18.22 20.20 9.28
CA HIS A 314 19.27 19.59 8.46
C HIS A 314 18.73 18.44 7.60
N MET A 315 17.97 17.52 8.22
CA MET A 315 17.39 16.36 7.52
C MET A 315 16.32 16.73 6.49
N LEU A 316 15.66 17.88 6.65
CA LEU A 316 14.68 18.40 5.70
C LEU A 316 15.28 19.38 4.67
N GLY A 317 16.58 19.69 4.76
CA GLY A 317 17.25 20.66 3.90
C GLY A 317 16.78 22.10 4.11
N LEU A 318 16.34 22.44 5.32
CA LEU A 318 15.82 23.75 5.71
C LEU A 318 16.85 24.53 6.54
N ASN A 319 16.82 25.86 6.45
CA ASN A 319 17.52 26.70 7.43
C ASN A 319 16.76 26.66 8.77
N VAL A 320 17.51 26.51 9.86
CA VAL A 320 16.98 26.32 11.22
C VAL A 320 16.20 27.55 11.72
N ASP A 321 16.70 28.76 11.46
CA ASP A 321 16.07 30.01 11.89
C ASP A 321 14.71 30.22 11.19
N VAL A 322 14.64 29.90 9.90
CA VAL A 322 13.41 29.94 9.09
C VAL A 322 12.40 28.90 9.59
N LEU A 323 12.84 27.66 9.88
CA LEU A 323 11.93 26.64 10.43
C LEU A 323 11.45 27.02 11.83
N ALA A 324 12.33 27.52 12.70
CA ALA A 324 11.99 28.04 14.02
C ALA A 324 10.94 29.16 13.93
N GLY A 325 11.16 30.14 13.04
CA GLY A 325 10.23 31.23 12.78
C GLY A 325 8.82 30.73 12.43
N TYR A 326 8.69 29.79 11.49
CA TYR A 326 7.39 29.22 11.10
C TYR A 326 6.74 28.32 12.16
N LEU A 327 7.52 27.73 13.08
CA LEU A 327 6.99 26.89 14.15
C LEU A 327 6.56 27.68 15.39
N LEU A 328 7.22 28.83 15.65
CA LEU A 328 7.03 29.63 16.86
C LEU A 328 6.17 30.88 16.64
N THR A 329 6.08 31.38 15.41
CA THR A 329 5.32 32.60 15.07
C THR A 329 4.20 32.30 14.07
N PHE A 330 3.08 33.03 14.21
CA PHE A 330 1.95 32.95 13.28
C PHE A 330 1.72 34.32 12.64
N GLU A 331 2.23 34.50 11.42
CA GLU A 331 2.06 35.73 10.65
C GLU A 331 0.73 35.73 9.87
N ILE A 332 -0.08 36.78 10.04
CA ILE A 332 -1.30 37.00 9.26
C ILE A 332 -1.17 38.30 8.47
N THR A 333 -0.97 38.22 7.16
CA THR A 333 -1.01 39.39 6.28
C THR A 333 -2.46 39.85 6.05
N VAL A 334 -2.97 40.75 6.89
CA VAL A 334 -4.28 41.38 6.69
C VAL A 334 -4.15 42.54 5.68
N LYS A 335 -4.82 42.43 4.53
CA LYS A 335 -4.95 43.56 3.59
C LYS A 335 -5.97 44.57 4.10
N GLY A 336 -5.50 45.67 4.68
CA GLY A 336 -6.29 46.87 4.98
C GLY A 336 -5.70 48.10 4.29
N SER A 337 -6.55 48.95 3.72
CA SER A 337 -6.16 50.32 3.38
C SER A 337 -6.12 51.16 4.65
N VAL A 338 -5.00 51.84 4.90
CA VAL A 338 -4.93 52.87 5.93
C VAL A 338 -5.33 54.19 5.27
N ASP A 339 -6.62 54.48 5.29
CA ASP A 339 -7.12 55.82 4.98
C ASP A 339 -6.83 56.70 6.20
N PHE A 340 -5.88 57.63 6.05
CA PHE A 340 -5.42 58.60 7.07
C PHE A 340 -6.31 59.84 7.14
#